data_AF-A0A531M338-F1
#
_entry.id   AF-A0A531M338-F1
#
_cell.length_a   1.000
_cell.length_b   1.000
_cell.length_c   1.000
_cell.angle_alpha   90.00
_cell.angle_beta   90.00
_cell.angle_gamma   90.00
#
_symmetry.space_group_name_H-M   'P 1'
#
loop_
_entity.id
_entity.type
_entity.pdbx_description
1 polymer ?
#
loop_
_entity_poly.entity_id
_entity_poly.type
_entity_poly.pdbx_seq_one_letter_code
_entity_poly.pdbx_strand_id
1 'polypeptide(L)'
;LYTVLLRRSKFGLELLPLVVLLLGAGALVALPFHLWELFNDERSAMTINGLLALAYLAGPGGALMYYLYNRSVETLGASRASMLLYLQTVFVAILAYLLLGENLHDYDLVGAAFIVAGIVLATVVKPIPGKA
;
A
#
# COMPACT_ATOMS: atom_id res chain seq x y z
N LEU A 1 2.52 -5.40 18.13
CA LEU A 1 3.10 -6.77 18.00
C LEU A 1 3.82 -6.95 16.66
N TYR A 2 3.15 -6.69 15.53
CA TYR A 2 3.72 -6.75 14.17
C TYR A 2 5.03 -5.96 13.99
N THR A 3 5.05 -4.69 14.39
CA THR A 3 6.24 -3.80 14.30
C THR A 3 7.40 -4.22 15.20
N VAL A 4 7.11 -4.94 16.29
CA VAL A 4 8.12 -5.45 17.24
C VAL A 4 8.75 -6.75 16.72
N LEU A 5 7.96 -7.60 16.06
CA LEU A 5 8.44 -8.84 15.43
C LEU A 5 9.31 -8.55 14.20
N LEU A 6 8.95 -7.54 13.40
CA LEU A 6 9.75 -7.11 12.24
C LEU A 6 11.15 -6.61 12.63
N ARG A 7 11.29 -5.99 13.81
CA ARG A 7 12.59 -5.51 14.33
C ARG A 7 13.50 -6.64 14.83
N ARG A 8 12.93 -7.78 15.22
CA ARG A 8 13.67 -8.93 15.77
C ARG A 8 14.08 -9.94 14.70
N SER A 9 13.34 -10.04 13.61
CA SER A 9 13.69 -10.90 12.49
C SER A 9 14.68 -10.20 11.56
N LYS A 10 15.97 -10.25 11.91
CA LYS A 10 17.05 -10.09 10.94
C LYS A 10 17.06 -11.32 10.03
N PHE A 11 16.08 -11.43 9.15
CA PHE A 11 16.24 -12.28 7.99
C PHE A 11 17.34 -11.63 7.14
N GLY A 12 18.51 -12.25 7.07
CA GLY A 12 19.53 -11.96 6.06
C GLY A 12 19.08 -12.46 4.69
N LEU A 13 17.81 -12.19 4.34
CA LEU A 13 17.22 -12.53 3.06
C LEU A 13 17.40 -11.32 2.15
N GLU A 14 17.88 -11.60 0.94
CA GLU A 14 17.97 -10.60 -0.11
C GLU A 14 16.56 -10.04 -0.45
N LEU A 15 16.54 -8.84 -1.02
CA LEU A 15 15.34 -8.03 -1.26
C LEU A 15 14.24 -8.79 -2.04
N LEU A 16 14.65 -9.62 -3.00
CA LEU A 16 13.76 -10.38 -3.88
C LEU A 16 13.00 -11.50 -3.16
N PRO A 17 13.64 -12.38 -2.36
CA PRO A 17 12.94 -13.42 -1.61
C PRO A 17 11.87 -12.88 -0.66
N LEU A 18 12.08 -11.71 -0.04
CA LEU A 18 11.09 -11.10 0.84
C LEU A 18 9.81 -10.71 0.08
N VAL A 19 9.95 -10.10 -1.10
CA VAL A 19 8.81 -9.69 -1.93
C VAL A 19 8.06 -10.92 -2.44
N VAL A 20 8.77 -11.96 -2.87
CA VAL A 20 8.16 -13.23 -3.30
C VAL A 20 7.39 -13.88 -2.16
N LEU A 21 7.93 -13.86 -0.95
CA LEU A 21 7.25 -14.41 0.23
C LEU A 21 5.98 -13.62 0.57
N LEU A 22 6.03 -12.28 0.49
CA LEU A 22 4.88 -11.41 0.77
C LEU A 22 3.75 -11.62 -0.23
N LEU A 23 4.08 -11.65 -1.52
CA LEU A 23 3.14 -11.88 -2.61
C LEU A 23 2.57 -13.30 -2.55
N GLY A 24 3.42 -14.30 -2.28
CA GLY A 24 3.01 -15.70 -2.14
C GLY A 24 2.09 -15.92 -0.93
N ALA A 25 2.37 -15.28 0.20
CA ALA A 25 1.49 -15.31 1.37
C ALA A 25 0.14 -14.65 1.08
N GLY A 26 0.13 -13.51 0.37
CA GLY A 26 -1.11 -12.85 -0.07
C GLY A 26 -1.94 -13.76 -0.98
N ALA A 27 -1.30 -14.43 -1.95
CA ALA A 27 -1.98 -15.38 -2.83
C ALA A 27 -2.57 -16.57 -2.06
N LEU A 28 -1.85 -17.13 -1.10
CA LEU A 28 -2.32 -18.23 -0.25
C LEU A 28 -3.55 -17.85 0.57
N VAL A 29 -3.60 -16.62 1.10
CA VAL A 29 -4.75 -16.11 1.86
C VAL A 29 -5.96 -15.83 0.96
N ALA A 30 -5.72 -15.37 -0.28
CA ALA A 30 -6.79 -15.12 -1.25
C ALA A 30 -7.40 -16.43 -1.82
N LEU A 31 -6.62 -17.51 -1.84
CA LEU A 31 -7.01 -18.81 -2.40
C LEU A 31 -8.30 -19.41 -1.82
N PRO A 32 -8.52 -19.49 -0.48
CA PRO A 32 -9.77 -20.01 0.08
C PRO A 32 -10.99 -19.13 -0.25
N PHE A 33 -10.82 -17.81 -0.34
CA PHE A 33 -11.89 -16.90 -0.76
C PHE A 33 -12.29 -17.13 -2.21
N HIS A 34 -11.30 -17.31 -3.10
CA HIS A 34 -11.56 -17.61 -4.50
C HIS A 34 -12.26 -18.96 -4.69
N LEU A 35 -11.84 -19.98 -3.94
CA LEU A 35 -12.49 -21.29 -3.95
C LEU A 35 -13.94 -21.20 -3.47
N TRP A 36 -14.23 -20.39 -2.44
CA TRP A 36 -15.60 -20.18 -1.96
C TRP A 36 -16.47 -19.51 -3.03
N GLU A 37 -15.96 -18.50 -3.74
CA GLU A 37 -16.65 -17.84 -4.84
C GLU A 37 -17.01 -18.82 -5.97
N LEU A 38 -16.09 -19.74 -6.31
CA LEU A 38 -16.32 -20.83 -7.26
C LEU A 38 -17.44 -21.80 -6.83
N PHE A 39 -17.59 -22.06 -5.53
CA PHE A 39 -18.66 -22.94 -5.00
C PHE A 39 -20.04 -22.27 -5.01
N ASN A 40 -20.13 -20.94 -5.01
CA ASN A 40 -21.39 -20.20 -5.02
C ASN A 40 -21.91 -19.89 -6.44
N ASP A 41 -21.25 -20.40 -7.49
CA ASP A 41 -21.54 -20.12 -8.91
C ASP A 41 -21.52 -18.62 -9.29
N GLU A 42 -21.01 -17.79 -8.39
CA GLU A 42 -20.57 -16.43 -8.69
C GLU A 42 -19.27 -16.56 -9.47
N ARG A 43 -19.38 -16.80 -10.78
CA ARG A 43 -18.24 -16.72 -11.68
C ARG A 43 -17.79 -15.27 -11.69
N SER A 44 -16.93 -14.91 -10.74
CA SER A 44 -16.11 -13.71 -10.74
C SER A 44 -15.60 -13.59 -12.16
N ALA A 45 -16.01 -12.53 -12.84
CA ALA A 45 -15.90 -12.44 -14.28
C ALA A 45 -14.42 -12.65 -14.67
N MET A 46 -14.07 -13.87 -15.09
CA MET A 46 -12.84 -14.19 -15.83
C MET A 46 -12.94 -13.59 -17.24
N THR A 47 -13.42 -12.36 -17.32
CA THR A 47 -13.39 -11.48 -18.46
C THR A 47 -11.97 -10.98 -18.59
N ILE A 48 -11.51 -10.81 -19.82
CA ILE A 48 -10.18 -10.27 -20.12
C ILE A 48 -9.89 -8.96 -19.36
N ASN A 49 -10.91 -8.13 -19.14
CA ASN A 49 -10.84 -6.91 -18.34
C ASN A 49 -10.49 -7.16 -16.86
N GLY A 50 -11.04 -8.20 -16.24
CA GLY A 50 -10.70 -8.60 -14.87
C GLY A 50 -9.27 -9.09 -14.77
N LEU A 51 -8.81 -9.86 -15.75
CA LEU A 51 -7.43 -10.33 -15.81
C LEU A 51 -6.44 -9.18 -16.02
N LEU A 52 -6.77 -8.20 -16.87
CA LEU A 52 -5.98 -7.00 -17.09
C LEU A 52 -5.94 -6.11 -15.83
N ALA A 53 -7.06 -5.95 -15.13
CA ALA A 53 -7.12 -5.22 -13.86
C ALA A 53 -6.24 -5.89 -12.78
N LEU A 54 -6.29 -7.22 -12.68
CA LEU A 54 -5.43 -7.98 -11.78
C LEU A 54 -3.95 -7.87 -12.15
N ALA A 55 -3.61 -7.92 -13.45
CA ALA A 55 -2.24 -7.75 -13.92
C ALA A 55 -1.70 -6.34 -13.59
N TYR A 56 -2.53 -5.31 -13.76
CA TYR A 56 -2.21 -3.94 -13.38
C TYR A 56 -2.01 -3.79 -11.86
N LEU A 57 -2.88 -4.41 -11.06
CA LEU A 57 -2.74 -4.38 -9.60
C LEU A 57 -1.47 -5.12 -9.14
N ALA A 58 -1.21 -6.31 -9.66
CA ALA A 58 -0.09 -7.15 -9.24
C ALA A 58 1.27 -6.63 -9.72
N GLY A 59 1.34 -6.09 -10.95
CA GLY A 59 2.58 -5.61 -11.55
C GLY A 59 3.05 -4.28 -10.96
N PRO A 60 2.56 -3.13 -11.44
CA PRO A 60 2.94 -1.82 -10.92
C PRO A 60 2.51 -1.60 -9.47
N GLY A 61 1.27 -1.96 -9.10
CA GLY A 61 0.72 -1.72 -7.76
C GLY A 61 1.30 -2.63 -6.66
N GLY A 62 1.76 -3.83 -7.04
CA GLY A 62 2.34 -4.82 -6.14
C GLY A 62 3.85 -4.86 -6.27
N ALA A 63 4.35 -5.62 -7.24
CA ALA A 63 5.77 -5.96 -7.34
C ALA A 63 6.67 -4.72 -7.47
N LEU A 64 6.34 -3.79 -8.35
CA LEU A 64 7.13 -2.58 -8.58
C LEU A 64 7.05 -1.63 -7.38
N MET A 65 5.85 -1.37 -6.85
CA MET A 65 5.65 -0.54 -5.67
C MET A 65 6.49 -1.03 -4.48
N TYR A 66 6.39 -2.33 -4.15
CA TYR A 66 7.18 -2.89 -3.05
C TYR A 66 8.67 -2.80 -3.31
N TYR A 67 9.12 -3.04 -4.54
CA TYR A 67 10.54 -2.88 -4.90
C TYR A 67 11.03 -1.45 -4.65
N LEU A 68 10.32 -0.43 -5.15
CA LEU A 68 10.66 0.99 -4.97
C LEU A 68 10.60 1.43 -3.50
N TYR A 69 9.60 0.96 -2.75
CA TYR A 69 9.49 1.28 -1.33
C TYR A 69 10.67 0.70 -0.54
N ASN A 70 11.00 -0.58 -0.77
CA ASN A 70 12.14 -1.21 -0.13
C ASN A 70 13.46 -0.52 -0.51
N ARG A 71 13.65 -0.13 -1.77
CA ARG A 71 14.81 0.65 -2.22
C ARG A 71 14.88 2.03 -1.54
N SER A 72 13.73 2.65 -1.31
CA SER A 72 13.63 3.93 -0.58
C SER A 72 14.02 3.75 0.89
N VAL A 73 13.63 2.63 1.52
CA VAL A 73 14.05 2.30 2.89
C VAL A 73 15.55 2.08 2.98
N GLU A 74 16.17 1.38 2.01
CA GLU A 74 17.61 1.16 1.96
C GLU A 74 18.42 2.45 1.78
N THR A 75 17.94 3.37 0.93
CA THR A 75 18.67 4.60 0.56
C THR A 75 18.43 5.76 1.53
N LEU A 76 17.20 5.94 2.02
CA LEU A 76 16.79 7.09 2.85
C LEU A 76 16.59 6.74 4.33
N GLY A 77 16.55 5.44 4.67
CA GLY A 77 16.19 4.94 5.98
C GLY A 77 14.67 4.88 6.22
N ALA A 78 14.25 3.97 7.10
CA ALA A 78 12.83 3.66 7.33
C ALA A 78 11.96 4.88 7.69
N SER A 79 12.48 5.81 8.50
CA SER A 79 11.71 6.99 8.93
C SER A 79 11.36 7.93 7.77
N ARG A 80 12.31 8.21 6.86
CA ARG A 80 12.06 9.08 5.71
C ARG A 80 11.22 8.38 4.65
N ALA A 81 11.44 7.09 4.42
CA ALA A 81 10.64 6.29 3.50
C ALA A 81 9.16 6.23 3.91
N SER A 82 8.86 6.03 5.19
CA SER A 82 7.48 6.08 5.70
C SER A 82 6.86 7.47 5.57
N MET A 83 7.66 8.53 5.64
CA MET A 83 7.21 9.90 5.42
C MET A 83 6.74 10.15 3.97
N LEU A 84 7.42 9.53 2.98
CA LEU A 84 7.03 9.60 1.57
C LEU A 84 5.68 8.93 1.29
N LEU A 85 5.26 7.96 2.10
CA LEU A 85 3.94 7.35 1.97
C LEU A 85 2.81 8.35 2.28
N TYR A 86 3.05 9.40 3.05
CA TYR A 86 2.05 10.45 3.23
C TYR A 86 1.84 11.29 1.96
N LEU A 87 2.90 11.46 1.15
CA LEU A 87 2.79 12.16 -0.13
C LEU A 87 1.97 11.36 -1.15
N GLN A 88 1.95 10.02 -1.01
CA GLN A 88 1.09 9.15 -1.81
C GLN A 88 -0.37 9.61 -1.74
N THR A 89 -0.87 10.03 -0.57
CA THR A 89 -2.27 10.45 -0.44
C THR A 89 -2.59 11.70 -1.27
N VAL A 90 -1.63 12.62 -1.39
CA VAL A 90 -1.77 13.82 -2.24
C VAL A 90 -1.76 13.43 -3.71
N PHE A 91 -0.84 12.56 -4.13
CA PHE A 91 -0.79 12.08 -5.51
C PHE A 91 -2.05 11.31 -5.91
N VAL A 92 -2.59 10.48 -5.01
CA VAL A 92 -3.84 9.75 -5.26
C VAL A 92 -4.99 10.73 -5.51
N ALA A 93 -5.13 11.79 -4.71
CA ALA A 93 -6.18 12.79 -4.90
C ALA A 93 -6.04 13.54 -6.24
N ILE A 94 -4.81 13.96 -6.59
CA ILE A 94 -4.54 14.64 -7.87
C ILE A 94 -4.84 13.71 -9.05
N LEU A 95 -4.39 12.46 -8.98
CA LEU A 95 -4.61 11.48 -10.03
C LEU A 95 -6.09 11.09 -10.16
N ALA A 96 -6.84 11.00 -9.06
CA ALA A 96 -8.28 10.77 -9.10
C ALA A 96 -9.00 11.90 -9.86
N TYR A 97 -8.69 13.16 -9.55
CA TYR A 97 -9.24 14.31 -10.27
C TYR A 97 -8.89 14.28 -11.78
N LEU A 98 -7.63 14.01 -12.13
CA LEU A 98 -7.16 14.07 -13.51
C LEU A 98 -7.55 12.86 -14.37
N LEU A 99 -7.48 11.63 -13.83
CA LEU A 99 -7.69 10.39 -14.58
C LEU A 99 -9.14 9.89 -14.53
N LEU A 100 -9.80 10.01 -13.38
CA LEU A 100 -11.20 9.56 -13.24
C LEU A 100 -12.19 10.65 -13.65
N GLY A 101 -11.75 11.91 -13.75
CA GLY A 101 -12.62 13.03 -14.10
C GLY A 101 -13.67 13.32 -13.02
N GLU A 102 -13.43 12.88 -11.79
CA GLU A 102 -14.31 13.15 -10.66
C GLU A 102 -14.34 14.65 -10.39
N ASN A 103 -15.54 15.24 -10.45
CA ASN A 103 -15.74 16.62 -10.04
C ASN A 103 -15.60 16.68 -8.52
N LEU A 104 -14.43 17.14 -8.05
CA LEU A 104 -14.15 17.43 -6.65
C LEU A 104 -15.29 18.27 -6.09
N HIS A 105 -16.19 17.63 -5.34
CA HIS A 105 -17.23 18.33 -4.61
C HIS A 105 -16.63 18.89 -3.33
N ASP A 106 -17.33 19.83 -2.70
CA ASP A 106 -16.86 20.47 -1.45
C ASP A 106 -16.51 19.43 -0.36
N TYR A 107 -17.16 18.26 -0.37
CA TYR A 107 -16.89 17.15 0.55
C TYR A 107 -15.51 16.51 0.33
N ASP A 108 -15.05 16.39 -0.92
CA ASP A 108 -13.71 15.85 -1.24
C ASP A 108 -12.63 16.82 -0.81
N LEU A 109 -12.91 18.12 -0.90
CA LEU A 109 -12.02 19.18 -0.42
C LEU A 109 -11.87 19.13 1.10
N VAL A 110 -12.97 18.92 1.83
CA VAL A 110 -12.96 18.76 3.29
C VAL A 110 -12.23 17.47 3.69
N GLY A 111 -12.43 16.38 2.97
CA GLY A 111 -11.70 15.12 3.16
C GLY A 111 -10.20 15.28 2.92
N ALA A 112 -9.81 15.94 1.83
CA ALA A 112 -8.41 16.25 1.53
C ALA A 112 -7.79 17.16 2.61
N ALA A 113 -8.51 18.16 3.09
CA ALA A 113 -8.06 19.02 4.19
C ALA A 113 -7.84 18.23 5.49
N PHE A 114 -8.72 17.28 5.81
CA PHE A 114 -8.58 16.40 6.98
C PHE A 114 -7.36 15.49 6.87
N ILE A 115 -7.13 14.91 5.69
CA ILE A 115 -5.95 14.09 5.41
C ILE A 115 -4.68 14.92 5.58
N VAL A 116 -4.62 16.10 4.96
CA VAL A 116 -3.46 17.00 5.07
C VAL A 116 -3.23 17.41 6.53
N ALA A 117 -4.29 17.73 7.27
CA ALA A 117 -4.19 18.05 8.69
C ALA A 117 -3.63 16.86 9.50
N GLY A 118 -4.11 15.64 9.25
CA GLY A 118 -3.61 14.42 9.88
C GLY A 118 -2.13 14.15 9.56
N ILE A 119 -1.72 14.34 8.31
CA ILE A 119 -0.32 14.22 7.88
C ILE A 119 0.56 15.24 8.60
N VAL A 120 0.14 16.51 8.62
CA VAL A 120 0.88 17.59 9.29
C VAL A 120 1.00 17.30 10.78
N LEU A 121 -0.08 16.85 11.43
CA LEU A 121 -0.04 16.51 12.85
C LEU A 121 0.92 15.33 13.12
N ALA A 122 0.84 14.26 12.33
CA ALA A 122 1.73 13.10 12.46
C ALA A 122 3.20 13.42 12.16
N THR A 123 3.43 14.41 11.29
CA THR A 123 4.76 14.82 10.82
C THR A 123 5.43 15.84 11.76
N VAL A 124 4.66 16.80 12.25
CA VAL A 124 5.17 17.94 13.05
C VAL A 124 5.18 17.63 14.55
N VAL A 125 4.24 16.79 15.03
CA VAL A 125 4.23 16.36 16.43
C VAL A 125 5.31 15.30 16.63
N LYS A 126 6.52 15.75 17.00
CA LYS A 126 7.58 14.86 17.47
C LYS A 126 7.02 13.99 18.61
N PRO A 127 7.21 12.66 18.57
CA PRO A 127 6.90 11.83 19.74
C PRO A 127 7.76 12.34 20.88
N ILE A 128 7.13 12.70 22.01
CA ILE A 128 7.84 13.02 23.24
C ILE A 128 8.72 11.80 23.55
N PRO A 129 10.06 11.93 23.62
CA PRO A 129 10.89 10.81 23.97
C PRO A 129 10.51 10.38 25.39
N GLY A 130 9.84 9.24 25.50
CA GLY A 130 9.60 8.59 26.78
C GLY A 130 10.96 8.29 27.39
N LYS A 131 11.23 8.85 28.57
CA LYS A 131 12.36 8.45 29.41
C LYS A 131 12.17 6.97 29.77
N ALA A 132 13.07 6.12 29.28
CA ALA A 132 13.36 4.81 29.86
C ALA A 132 14.84 4.51 29.63
#